data_AF-A0A430KMS5-F1
#
_entry.id   AF-A0A430KMS5-F1
#
_cell.length_a   1.000
_cell.length_b   1.000
_cell.length_c   1.000
_cell.angle_alpha   90.00
_cell.angle_beta   90.00
_cell.angle_gamma   90.00
#
_symmetry.space_group_name_H-M   'P 1'
#
loop_
_entity.id
_entity.type
_entity.pdbx_description
1 polymer ?
#
loop_
_entity_poly.entity_id
_entity_poly.type
_entity_poly.pdbx_seq_one_letter_code
_entity_poly.pdbx_strand_id
1 'polypeptide(L)'
;MNALRIDAWLERKEPVIKLHSGLSNHLIAEWRGTAVSELFELGIVTCHELYSTTRSVQQQVAHELLLNACANSLCQRNGPQCFNCITGRLLRALAKSDQRDYQPSIAGLEQYKSAV
;
A
#
# COMPACT_ATOMS: atom_id res chain seq x y z
N MET A 1 13.28 -14.85 -10.03
CA MET A 1 12.45 -13.74 -10.56
C MET A 1 11.73 -13.08 -9.39
N ASN A 2 11.65 -11.75 -9.35
CA ASN A 2 10.85 -11.03 -8.35
C ASN A 2 9.38 -11.03 -8.80
N ALA A 3 8.45 -11.14 -7.85
CA ALA A 3 7.01 -11.13 -8.15
C ALA A 3 6.51 -9.78 -8.71
N LEU A 4 7.26 -8.71 -8.44
CA LEU A 4 6.99 -7.34 -8.86
C LEU A 4 8.24 -6.73 -9.49
N ARG A 5 8.05 -5.84 -10.48
CA ARG A 5 9.10 -5.05 -11.13
C ARG A 5 8.69 -3.58 -11.14
N ILE A 6 9.65 -2.71 -10.86
CA ILE A 6 9.48 -1.25 -10.94
C ILE A 6 10.25 -0.76 -12.17
N ASP A 7 9.60 0.05 -13.01
CA ASP A 7 10.25 0.80 -14.07
C ASP A 7 10.07 2.30 -13.76
N ALA A 8 11.17 3.05 -13.66
CA ALA A 8 11.14 4.47 -13.29
C ALA A 8 11.94 5.33 -14.28
N TRP A 9 11.34 6.42 -14.74
CA TRP A 9 11.97 7.43 -15.59
C TRP A 9 11.76 8.80 -14.95
N LEU A 10 12.70 9.20 -14.09
CA LEU A 10 12.59 10.42 -13.28
C LEU A 10 13.08 11.68 -14.01
N GLU A 11 14.03 11.54 -14.93
CA GLU A 11 14.67 12.65 -15.66
C GLU A 11 13.77 13.28 -16.77
N ARG A 12 12.55 12.77 -16.94
CA ARG A 12 11.63 13.27 -17.97
C ARG A 12 10.93 14.53 -17.46
N LYS A 13 10.52 15.41 -18.40
CA LYS A 13 9.65 16.57 -18.09
C LYS A 13 8.40 16.16 -17.31
N GLU A 14 7.84 15.00 -17.65
CA GLU A 14 6.87 14.30 -16.82
C GLU A 14 7.49 13.00 -16.31
N PRO A 15 7.88 12.93 -15.02
CA PRO A 15 8.43 11.72 -14.46
C PRO A 15 7.37 10.62 -14.42
N VAL A 16 7.80 9.37 -14.57
CA VAL A 16 6.91 8.20 -14.59
C VAL A 16 7.48 7.09 -13.73
N ILE A 17 6.65 6.48 -12.90
CA ILE A 17 6.94 5.24 -12.18
C ILE A 17 5.85 4.23 -12.55
N LYS A 18 6.25 3.03 -12.94
CA LYS A 18 5.36 1.91 -13.27
C LYS A 18 5.66 0.72 -12.39
N LEU A 19 4.61 0.09 -11.89
CA LEU A 19 4.68 -1.18 -11.18
C LEU A 19 4.10 -2.27 -12.06
N HIS A 20 4.87 -3.32 -12.31
CA HIS A 20 4.49 -4.47 -13.12
C HIS A 20 4.51 -5.76 -12.30
N SER A 21 3.68 -6.73 -12.70
CA SER A 21 3.87 -8.12 -12.29
C SER A 21 5.15 -8.64 -12.93
N GLY A 22 6.08 -9.15 -12.12
CA GLY A 22 7.31 -9.75 -12.62
C GLY A 22 7.10 -11.13 -13.28
N LEU A 23 5.92 -11.75 -13.10
CA LEU A 23 5.58 -13.04 -13.69
C LEU A 23 4.91 -12.90 -15.07
N SER A 24 3.99 -11.94 -15.22
CA SER A 24 3.20 -11.75 -16.45
C SER A 24 3.55 -10.49 -17.23
N ASN A 25 4.45 -9.64 -16.70
CA ASN A 25 4.76 -8.30 -17.21
C ASN A 25 3.54 -7.35 -17.27
N HIS A 26 2.40 -7.75 -16.71
CA HIS A 26 1.18 -6.93 -16.69
C HIS A 26 1.39 -5.68 -15.85
N LEU A 27 0.90 -4.54 -16.34
CA LEU A 27 0.94 -3.27 -15.61
C LEU A 27 -0.06 -3.31 -14.45
N ILE A 28 0.41 -3.07 -13.24
CA ILE A 28 -0.42 -3.04 -12.03
C ILE A 28 -0.83 -1.59 -11.73
N ALA A 29 0.12 -0.66 -11.77
CA ALA A 29 -0.11 0.75 -11.47
C ALA A 29 0.90 1.65 -12.20
N GLU A 30 0.48 2.88 -12.51
CA GLU A 30 1.31 3.92 -13.11
C GLU A 30 1.09 5.24 -12.36
N TRP A 31 2.18 5.90 -12.01
CA TRP A 31 2.21 7.27 -11.50
C TRP A 31 2.94 8.15 -12.51
N ARG A 32 2.42 9.35 -12.74
CA ARG A 32 2.96 10.29 -13.73
C ARG A 32 2.90 11.73 -13.21
N GLY A 33 3.91 12.52 -13.53
CA GLY A 33 3.93 13.95 -13.23
C GLY A 33 3.87 14.20 -11.72
N THR A 34 2.91 15.00 -11.27
CA THR A 34 2.74 15.37 -9.86
C THR A 34 2.51 14.18 -8.94
N ALA A 35 1.86 13.11 -9.43
CA ALA A 35 1.64 11.90 -8.64
C ALA A 35 2.97 11.19 -8.30
N VAL A 36 4.03 11.37 -9.12
CA VAL A 36 5.37 10.88 -8.79
C VAL A 36 6.01 11.76 -7.72
N SER A 37 5.87 13.09 -7.82
CA SER A 37 6.34 14.01 -6.78
C SER A 37 5.71 13.71 -5.42
N GLU A 38 4.40 13.44 -5.39
CA GLU A 38 3.69 13.05 -4.17
C GLU A 38 4.27 11.78 -3.51
N LEU A 39 4.69 10.78 -4.31
CA LEU A 39 5.33 9.58 -3.77
C LEU A 39 6.64 9.91 -3.02
N PHE A 40 7.42 10.88 -3.54
CA PHE A 40 8.65 11.34 -2.90
C PHE A 40 8.37 12.21 -1.67
N GLU A 41 7.42 13.14 -1.78
CA GLU A 41 7.04 14.06 -0.71
C GLU A 41 6.46 13.32 0.51
N LEU A 42 5.69 12.27 0.26
CA LEU A 42 5.13 11.40 1.31
C LEU A 42 6.14 10.37 1.81
N GLY A 43 7.35 10.30 1.24
CA GLY A 43 8.38 9.33 1.60
C GLY A 43 8.01 7.88 1.30
N ILE A 44 7.10 7.65 0.35
CA ILE A 44 6.72 6.30 -0.09
C ILE A 44 7.84 5.66 -0.92
N VAL A 45 8.62 6.49 -1.61
CA VAL A 45 9.84 6.08 -2.31
C VAL A 45 10.89 7.17 -2.21
N THR A 46 12.15 6.78 -2.28
CA THR A 46 13.29 7.70 -2.44
C THR A 46 14.05 7.43 -3.73
N CYS A 47 14.80 8.44 -4.22
CA CYS A 47 15.63 8.26 -5.40
C CYS A 47 16.66 7.13 -5.20
N HIS A 48 17.29 7.08 -4.01
CA HIS A 48 18.28 6.06 -3.69
C HIS A 48 17.72 4.64 -3.80
N GLU A 49 16.50 4.44 -3.30
CA GLU A 49 15.81 3.15 -3.36
C GLU A 49 15.45 2.75 -4.80
N LEU A 50 14.94 3.69 -5.60
CA LEU A 50 14.61 3.44 -7.00
C LEU A 50 15.84 3.11 -7.86
N TYR A 51 17.00 3.71 -7.55
CA TYR A 51 18.28 3.40 -8.22
C TYR A 51 18.99 2.18 -7.64
N SER A 52 18.52 1.61 -6.53
CA SER A 52 19.19 0.49 -5.87
C SER A 52 19.15 -0.77 -6.72
N THR A 53 20.29 -1.45 -6.86
CA THR A 53 20.35 -2.79 -7.47
C THR A 53 20.15 -3.90 -6.45
N THR A 54 19.98 -3.55 -5.17
CA THR A 54 19.82 -4.52 -4.09
C THR A 54 18.41 -5.11 -4.12
N ARG A 55 18.32 -6.44 -4.23
CA ARG A 55 17.05 -7.15 -4.38
C ARG A 55 16.05 -6.88 -3.26
N SER A 56 16.50 -6.86 -2.00
CA SER A 56 15.63 -6.63 -0.85
C SER A 56 15.01 -5.23 -0.86
N VAL A 57 15.81 -4.22 -1.21
CA VAL A 57 15.35 -2.82 -1.36
C VAL A 57 14.31 -2.73 -2.46
N GLN A 58 14.60 -3.28 -3.64
CA GLN A 58 13.65 -3.28 -4.78
C GLN A 58 12.33 -4.00 -4.44
N GLN A 59 12.38 -5.10 -3.68
CA GLN A 59 11.18 -5.80 -3.24
C GLN A 59 10.37 -4.99 -2.22
N GLN A 60 11.03 -4.32 -1.28
CA GLN A 60 10.36 -3.47 -0.29
C GLN A 60 9.63 -2.32 -0.99
N VAL A 61 10.32 -1.58 -1.85
CA VAL A 61 9.75 -0.45 -2.61
C VAL A 61 8.56 -0.91 -3.47
N ALA A 62 8.68 -2.08 -4.10
CA ALA A 62 7.61 -2.62 -4.92
C ALA A 62 6.36 -2.96 -4.09
N HIS A 63 6.54 -3.45 -2.86
CA HIS A 63 5.43 -3.68 -1.94
C HIS A 63 4.81 -2.37 -1.44
N GLU A 64 5.60 -1.36 -1.11
CA GLU A 64 5.10 -0.05 -0.67
C GLU A 64 4.28 0.62 -1.78
N LEU A 65 4.76 0.60 -3.02
CA LEU A 65 4.03 1.07 -4.19
C LEU A 65 2.73 0.28 -4.41
N LEU A 66 2.76 -1.05 -4.25
CA LEU A 66 1.55 -1.88 -4.37
C LEU A 66 0.52 -1.53 -3.29
N LEU A 67 0.95 -1.39 -2.04
CA LEU A 67 0.08 -1.02 -0.92
C LEU A 67 -0.53 0.36 -1.14
N ASN A 68 0.25 1.32 -1.63
CA ASN A 68 -0.23 2.65 -1.97
C ASN A 68 -1.27 2.60 -3.11
N ALA A 69 -1.01 1.86 -4.18
CA ALA A 69 -1.96 1.69 -5.28
C ALA A 69 -3.28 1.06 -4.80
N CYS A 70 -3.20 0.02 -3.97
CA CYS A 70 -4.37 -0.63 -3.38
C CYS A 70 -5.14 0.33 -2.46
N ALA A 71 -4.46 1.09 -1.60
CA ALA A 71 -5.09 2.08 -0.73
C ALA A 71 -5.84 3.15 -1.54
N ASN A 72 -5.21 3.69 -2.58
CA ASN A 72 -5.83 4.67 -3.46
C ASN A 72 -7.03 4.11 -4.22
N SER A 73 -6.96 2.85 -4.68
CA SER A 73 -8.10 2.17 -5.31
C SER A 73 -9.28 1.99 -4.35
N LEU A 74 -9.02 1.70 -3.06
CA LEU A 74 -10.06 1.58 -2.05
C LEU A 74 -10.65 2.93 -1.63
N CYS A 75 -9.88 4.02 -1.78
CA CYS A 75 -10.29 5.37 -1.42
C CYS A 75 -11.06 6.13 -2.51
N GLN A 76 -11.46 5.49 -3.62
CA GLN A 76 -12.23 6.14 -4.70
C GLN A 76 -13.68 6.48 -4.32
N ARG A 77 -13.87 7.45 -3.41
CA ARG A 77 -14.93 8.48 -3.32
C ARG A 77 -14.69 9.37 -2.09
N ASN A 78 -14.43 10.67 -2.34
CA ASN A 78 -14.57 11.86 -1.47
C ASN A 78 -13.28 12.60 -1.02
N GLY A 79 -12.97 13.70 -1.72
CA GLY A 79 -12.46 14.94 -1.13
C GLY A 79 -11.07 14.94 -0.47
N PRO A 80 -10.60 16.11 0.02
CA PRO A 80 -9.20 16.40 0.37
C PRO A 80 -8.71 15.75 1.68
N GLN A 81 -9.29 14.63 2.12
CA GLN A 81 -8.93 13.96 3.38
C GLN A 81 -8.99 12.43 3.28
N CYS A 82 -8.34 11.83 2.28
CA CYS A 82 -8.21 10.38 2.18
C CYS A 82 -6.86 9.87 2.74
N PHE A 83 -6.62 10.10 4.03
CA PHE A 83 -5.73 9.22 4.81
C PHE A 83 -6.45 8.74 6.06
N ASN A 84 -7.41 7.84 5.86
CA ASN A 84 -7.88 6.97 6.94
C ASN A 84 -7.20 5.61 6.77
N CYS A 85 -5.92 5.60 7.13
CA CYS A 85 -5.10 4.40 7.30
C CYS A 85 -5.91 3.32 8.04
N ILE A 86 -6.12 2.15 7.41
CA ILE A 86 -6.75 0.97 8.03
C ILE A 86 -5.93 0.52 9.24
N THR A 87 -4.59 0.62 9.19
CA THR A 87 -3.72 0.42 10.36
C THR A 87 -4.06 1.42 11.47
N GLY A 88 -4.35 2.68 11.15
CA GLY A 88 -4.78 3.69 12.14
C GLY A 88 -6.17 3.47 12.73
N ARG A 89 -7.09 2.78 12.01
CA ARG A 89 -8.39 2.35 12.54
C ARG A 89 -8.28 1.07 13.37
N LEU A 90 -7.48 0.10 12.91
CA LEU A 90 -7.19 -1.16 13.63
C LEU A 90 -6.39 -0.90 14.91
N LEU A 91 -5.35 -0.07 14.88
CA LEU A 91 -4.59 0.34 16.07
C LEU A 91 -5.46 1.14 17.06
N ARG A 92 -6.39 1.98 16.58
CA ARG A 92 -7.36 2.65 17.46
C ARG A 92 -8.41 1.70 18.03
N ALA A 93 -8.82 0.67 17.30
CA ALA A 93 -9.72 -0.37 17.81
C ALA A 93 -9.01 -1.21 18.89
N LEU A 94 -7.75 -1.57 18.66
CA LEU A 94 -6.90 -2.30 19.63
C LEU A 94 -6.58 -1.47 20.89
N ALA A 95 -6.25 -0.18 20.73
CA ALA A 95 -6.02 0.71 21.86
C ALA A 95 -7.29 0.97 22.69
N LYS A 96 -8.47 0.87 22.07
CA LYS A 96 -9.78 0.99 22.76
C LYS A 96 -10.22 -0.31 23.43
N SER A 97 -9.83 -1.48 22.92
CA SER A 97 -10.07 -2.76 23.58
C SER A 97 -9.22 -2.95 24.84
N ASP A 98 -8.06 -2.28 24.93
CA ASP A 98 -7.21 -2.31 26.13
C ASP A 98 -7.70 -1.37 27.26
N GLN A 99 -8.60 -0.43 26.97
CA GLN A 99 -8.99 0.62 27.94
C GLN A 99 -10.34 0.45 28.62
N ARG A 100 -11.19 -0.52 28.23
CA ARG A 100 -12.42 -0.83 28.98
C ARG A 100 -12.76 -2.30 28.87
N ASP A 101 -13.11 -2.86 30.03
CA ASP A 101 -13.94 -4.04 30.20
C ASP A 101 -15.12 -4.08 29.21
N TYR A 102 -14.88 -4.63 28.02
CA TYR A 102 -15.92 -4.89 27.04
C TYR A 102 -15.64 -6.22 26.36
N GLN A 103 -16.20 -7.28 26.95
CA GLN A 103 -16.38 -8.56 26.26
C GLN A 103 -17.32 -8.32 25.07
N PRO A 104 -16.90 -8.53 23.81
CA PRO A 104 -17.87 -8.75 22.75
C PRO A 104 -18.53 -10.11 23.00
N SER A 105 -19.86 -10.12 23.03
CA SER A 105 -20.64 -11.34 23.23
C SER A 105 -20.25 -12.41 22.22
N ILE A 106 -20.05 -13.64 22.72
CA ILE A 106 -19.70 -14.85 21.98
C ILE A 106 -20.92 -15.34 21.18
N ALA A 107 -21.49 -14.49 20.33
CA ALA A 107 -22.61 -14.85 19.46
C ALA A 107 -22.15 -15.14 18.02
N GLY A 108 -21.03 -14.57 17.57
CA GLY A 108 -20.51 -14.77 16.22
C GLY A 108 -19.56 -15.98 16.04
N LEU A 109 -19.07 -16.58 17.13
CA LEU A 109 -18.11 -17.69 17.09
C LEU A 109 -18.77 -19.09 17.07
N GLU A 110 -20.06 -19.18 17.44
CA GLU A 110 -20.82 -20.43 17.43
C GLU A 110 -21.22 -20.89 16.01
N GLN A 111 -21.28 -19.96 15.05
CA GLN A 111 -21.58 -20.29 13.65
C GLN A 111 -20.39 -20.95 12.92
N TYR A 112 -19.18 -20.86 13.45
CA TYR A 112 -18.00 -21.51 12.86
C TYR A 112 -17.69 -22.89 13.46
N LYS A 113 -18.36 -23.29 14.55
CA LYS A 113 -18.19 -24.60 15.20
C LYS A 113 -19.18 -25.68 14.76
N SER A 114 -20.20 -25.32 13.97
CA SER A 114 -21.25 -26.24 13.50
C SER A 114 -21.01 -26.76 12.07
N ALA A 115 -19.81 -26.53 11.50
CA ALA A 115 -19.38 -27.07 10.22
C ALA A 115 -18.14 -27.98 10.35
N VAL A 116 -18.08 -28.78 11.42
CA VAL A 116 -17.17 -29.93 11.56
C VAL A 116 -17.98 -31.13 11.98
#